data_AF-A0A2H0B0A3-F1
#
_entry.id   AF-A0A2H0B0A3-F1
#
_cell.length_a   1.000
_cell.length_b   1.000
_cell.length_c   1.000
_cell.angle_alpha   90.00
_cell.angle_beta   90.00
_cell.angle_gamma   90.00
#
_symmetry.space_group_name_H-M   'P 1'
#
loop_
_entity.id
_entity.type
_entity.pdbx_description
1 polymer ?
#
loop_
_entity_poly.entity_id
_entity_poly.type
_entity_poly.pdbx_seq_one_letter_code
_entity_poly.pdbx_strand_id
1 'polypeptide(L)'
;IYTTLDFQKQKIAEQAVADGMAKVEKYGGSNGSLVSIDPKTGEVLTMVGSKDFFDTKIDGNVNIATSNRQPGSSFKPYTYATAFKKKEYSPSKILFDFTTDFGGGYIPHNYDNTTHGPVTM
;
A
#
# COMPACT_ATOMS: atom_id res chain seq x y z
N ILE A 1 -28.59 13.09 9.61
CA ILE A 1 -27.58 12.40 8.77
C ILE A 1 -26.87 11.42 9.68
N TYR A 2 -26.84 10.13 9.34
CA TYR A 2 -26.09 9.10 10.06
C TYR A 2 -24.92 8.65 9.19
N THR A 3 -23.76 8.41 9.79
CA THR A 3 -22.54 7.98 9.10
C THR A 3 -21.95 6.76 9.79
N THR A 4 -21.00 6.12 9.13
CA THR A 4 -20.24 4.96 9.63
C THR A 4 -18.99 5.38 10.41
N LEU A 5 -18.73 6.68 10.52
CA LEU A 5 -17.56 7.23 11.20
C LEU A 5 -17.56 6.78 12.66
N ASP A 6 -16.49 6.12 13.05
CA ASP A 6 -16.21 5.82 14.45
C ASP A 6 -15.24 6.88 14.98
N PHE A 7 -15.77 7.78 15.83
CA PHE A 7 -15.01 8.92 16.34
C PHE A 7 -13.78 8.50 17.17
N GLN A 8 -13.86 7.40 17.92
CA GLN A 8 -12.72 6.94 18.71
C GLN A 8 -11.63 6.38 17.81
N LYS A 9 -12.01 5.59 16.80
CA LYS A 9 -11.06 5.11 15.79
C LYS A 9 -10.47 6.25 14.97
N GLN A 10 -11.25 7.29 14.67
CA GLN A 10 -10.78 8.45 13.92
C GLN A 10 -9.64 9.16 14.68
N LYS A 11 -9.80 9.40 15.99
CA LYS A 11 -8.73 9.98 16.82
C LYS A 11 -7.47 9.11 16.83
N ILE A 12 -7.64 7.79 16.92
CA ILE A 12 -6.51 6.86 16.86
C ILE A 12 -5.83 6.93 15.49
N ALA A 13 -6.60 7.03 14.41
CA ALA A 13 -6.07 7.13 13.05
C ALA A 13 -5.29 8.44 12.85
N GLU A 14 -5.81 9.58 13.32
CA GLU A 14 -5.12 10.88 13.28
C GLU A 14 -3.79 10.82 14.04
N GLN A 15 -3.80 10.26 15.25
CA GLN A 15 -2.58 10.08 16.03
C GLN A 15 -1.59 9.14 15.34
N ALA A 16 -2.06 8.03 14.77
CA ALA A 16 -1.21 7.07 14.06
C ALA A 16 -0.54 7.69 12.82
N VAL A 17 -1.26 8.53 12.07
CA VAL A 17 -0.67 9.29 10.96
C VAL A 17 0.37 10.26 11.50
N ALA A 18 0.05 11.06 12.52
CA ALA A 18 0.99 12.01 13.11
C ALA A 18 2.28 11.34 13.63
N ASP A 19 2.16 10.25 14.39
CA ASP A 19 3.30 9.50 14.93
C ASP A 19 4.12 8.82 13.83
N GLY A 20 3.45 8.35 12.78
CA GLY A 20 4.07 7.69 11.64
C GLY A 20 4.92 8.64 10.79
N MET A 21 4.51 9.92 10.68
CA MET A 21 5.20 10.90 9.83
C MET A 21 6.66 11.11 10.22
N ALA A 22 6.99 11.10 11.51
CA ALA A 22 8.38 11.28 11.98
C ALA A 22 9.35 10.21 11.42
N LYS A 23 8.85 9.02 11.07
CA LYS A 23 9.65 7.98 10.41
C LYS A 23 9.72 8.20 8.89
N VAL A 24 8.60 8.58 8.30
CA VAL A 24 8.45 8.76 6.85
C VAL A 24 9.23 9.97 6.33
N GLU A 25 9.28 11.05 7.11
CA GLU A 25 10.03 12.27 6.79
C GLU A 25 11.53 12.01 6.60
N LYS A 26 12.11 11.05 7.34
CA LYS A 26 13.51 10.64 7.18
C LYS A 26 13.82 10.04 5.81
N TYR A 27 12.80 9.56 5.10
CA TYR A 27 12.90 9.00 3.76
C TYR A 27 12.30 9.94 2.69
N GLY A 28 12.07 11.21 3.04
CA GLY A 28 11.59 12.24 2.11
C GLY A 28 10.08 12.29 1.89
N GLY A 29 9.28 11.54 2.67
CA GLY A 29 7.83 11.66 2.60
C GLY A 29 7.32 12.85 3.42
N SER A 30 6.49 13.70 2.82
CA SER A 30 6.02 14.95 3.42
C SER A 30 4.58 14.91 3.95
N ASN A 31 3.83 13.86 3.62
CA ASN A 31 2.42 13.74 3.98
C ASN A 31 2.01 12.25 4.10
N GLY A 32 0.86 11.97 4.71
CA GLY A 32 0.37 10.63 5.02
C GLY A 32 -1.15 10.58 5.10
N SER A 33 -1.71 9.39 4.88
CA SER A 33 -3.15 9.14 4.96
C SER A 33 -3.43 7.76 5.53
N LEU A 34 -4.65 7.58 6.04
CA LEU A 34 -5.11 6.33 6.61
C LEU A 34 -6.61 6.18 6.36
N VAL A 35 -7.02 5.01 5.87
CA VAL A 35 -8.43 4.60 5.79
C VAL A 35 -8.59 3.28 6.52
N SER A 36 -9.58 3.21 7.40
CA SER A 36 -10.00 1.95 8.04
C SER A 36 -11.37 1.57 7.52
N ILE A 37 -11.51 0.31 7.10
CA ILE A 37 -12.73 -0.23 6.50
C ILE A 37 -13.11 -1.50 7.27
N ASP A 38 -14.40 -1.65 7.58
CA ASP A 38 -14.91 -2.93 8.06
C ASP A 38 -14.88 -3.97 6.91
N PRO A 39 -14.15 -5.09 7.04
CA PRO A 39 -13.98 -6.03 5.94
C PRO A 39 -15.24 -6.86 5.63
N LYS A 40 -16.25 -6.87 6.52
CA LYS A 40 -17.52 -7.58 6.33
C LYS A 40 -18.56 -6.70 5.66
N THR A 41 -18.61 -5.43 6.02
CA THR A 41 -19.65 -4.49 5.54
C THR A 41 -19.15 -3.54 4.45
N GLY A 42 -17.84 -3.33 4.37
CA GLY A 42 -17.23 -2.33 3.48
C GLY A 42 -17.37 -0.89 3.98
N GLU A 43 -17.87 -0.69 5.19
CA GLU A 43 -18.08 0.64 5.76
C GLU A 43 -16.75 1.33 6.08
N VAL A 44 -16.64 2.61 5.71
CA VAL A 44 -15.48 3.43 6.08
C VAL A 44 -15.66 3.90 7.51
N LEU A 45 -14.83 3.37 8.40
CA LEU A 45 -14.86 3.70 9.84
C LEU A 45 -14.04 4.94 10.16
N THR A 46 -12.95 5.15 9.41
CA THR A 46 -12.07 6.31 9.55
C THR A 46 -11.50 6.72 8.20
N MET A 47 -11.22 8.01 8.04
CA MET A 47 -10.51 8.55 6.89
C MET A 47 -9.69 9.77 7.32
N VAL A 48 -8.37 9.65 7.23
CA VAL A 48 -7.41 10.73 7.42
C VAL A 48 -6.78 11.00 6.07
N GLY A 49 -7.06 12.16 5.48
CA GLY A 49 -6.61 12.49 4.13
C GLY A 49 -5.21 13.08 4.05
N SER A 50 -4.71 13.66 5.15
CA SER A 50 -3.42 14.33 5.26
C SER A 50 -2.94 14.27 6.72
N LYS A 51 -1.63 14.40 6.95
CA LYS A 51 -1.06 14.54 8.31
C LYS A 51 -1.48 15.82 9.02
N ASP A 52 -1.69 16.89 8.24
CA ASP A 52 -2.12 18.20 8.71
C ASP A 52 -2.94 18.84 7.59
N PHE A 53 -4.20 19.16 7.89
CA PHE A 53 -5.11 19.75 6.92
C PHE A 53 -4.75 21.21 6.60
N PHE A 54 -4.17 21.95 7.55
CA PHE A 54 -3.91 23.38 7.42
C PHE A 54 -2.50 23.70 6.92
N ASP A 55 -1.64 22.70 6.80
CA ASP A 55 -0.28 22.85 6.29
C ASP A 55 -0.29 22.98 4.75
N THR A 56 -0.13 24.22 4.28
CA THR A 56 -0.12 24.54 2.84
C THR A 56 1.17 24.11 2.14
N LYS A 57 2.23 23.75 2.87
CA LYS A 57 3.51 23.32 2.27
C LYS A 57 3.47 21.87 1.78
N ILE A 58 2.49 21.09 2.22
CA ILE A 58 2.34 19.67 1.93
C ILE A 58 1.05 19.35 1.17
N ASP A 59 0.38 20.39 0.66
CA ASP A 59 -0.96 20.32 0.11
C ASP A 59 -1.96 19.68 1.10
N GLY A 60 -1.99 20.17 2.35
CA GLY A 60 -2.74 19.55 3.45
C GLY A 60 -4.24 19.33 3.20
N ASN A 61 -4.85 20.13 2.32
CA ASN A 61 -6.25 19.99 1.93
C ASN A 61 -6.49 18.89 0.88
N VAL A 62 -5.45 18.32 0.29
CA VAL A 62 -5.56 17.20 -0.65
C VAL A 62 -5.76 15.92 0.12
N ASN A 63 -6.85 15.23 -0.15
CA ASN A 63 -7.10 13.90 0.39
C ASN A 63 -6.26 12.85 -0.34
N ILE A 64 -5.13 12.47 0.25
CA ILE A 64 -4.23 11.46 -0.30
C ILE A 64 -4.91 10.10 -0.37
N ALA A 65 -5.83 9.79 0.54
CA ALA A 65 -6.53 8.50 0.57
C ALA A 65 -7.36 8.22 -0.70
N THR A 66 -7.78 9.27 -1.40
CA THR A 66 -8.55 9.18 -2.66
C THR A 66 -7.74 9.63 -3.87
N SER A 67 -6.47 9.98 -3.68
CA SER A 67 -5.60 10.46 -4.77
C SER A 67 -4.95 9.28 -5.50
N ASN A 68 -4.88 9.37 -6.83
CA ASN A 68 -4.24 8.33 -7.64
C ASN A 68 -2.72 8.27 -7.39
N ARG A 69 -2.23 7.11 -6.99
CA ARG A 69 -0.80 6.80 -6.78
C ARG A 69 -0.51 5.38 -7.25
N GLN A 70 0.73 5.13 -7.64
CA GLN A 70 1.16 3.77 -7.96
C GLN A 70 1.21 2.94 -6.66
N PRO A 71 0.53 1.78 -6.61
CA PRO A 71 0.49 0.95 -5.40
C PRO A 71 1.84 0.25 -5.11
N GLY A 72 2.73 0.19 -6.09
CA GLY A 72 4.00 -0.54 -5.99
C GLY A 72 3.78 -2.01 -5.63
N SER A 73 4.65 -2.56 -4.78
CA SER A 73 4.58 -3.98 -4.38
C SER A 73 3.29 -4.39 -3.67
N SER A 74 2.49 -3.45 -3.15
CA SER A 74 1.18 -3.76 -2.56
C SER A 74 0.17 -4.31 -3.57
N PHE A 75 0.46 -4.22 -4.88
CA PHE A 75 -0.35 -4.84 -5.93
C PHE A 75 -0.11 -6.35 -6.09
N LYS A 76 1.05 -6.87 -5.66
CA LYS A 76 1.42 -8.27 -5.86
C LYS A 76 0.37 -9.29 -5.38
N PRO A 77 -0.33 -9.11 -4.23
CA PRO A 77 -1.39 -10.02 -3.81
C PRO A 77 -2.45 -10.31 -4.87
N TYR A 78 -2.78 -9.35 -5.75
CA TYR A 78 -3.72 -9.59 -6.86
C TYR A 78 -3.15 -10.54 -7.91
N THR A 79 -1.84 -10.44 -8.21
CA THR A 79 -1.13 -11.38 -9.07
C THR A 79 -1.13 -12.79 -8.48
N TYR A 80 -0.81 -12.93 -7.18
CA TYR A 80 -0.85 -14.22 -6.49
C TYR A 80 -2.26 -14.82 -6.45
N ALA A 81 -3.28 -14.03 -6.14
CA ALA A 81 -4.67 -14.48 -6.15
C ALA A 81 -5.11 -14.98 -7.53
N THR A 82 -4.69 -14.31 -8.59
CA THR A 82 -4.97 -14.72 -9.98
C THR A 82 -4.27 -16.02 -10.32
N ALA A 83 -3.01 -16.20 -9.90
CA ALA A 83 -2.28 -17.43 -10.10
C ALA A 83 -2.92 -18.61 -9.34
N PHE A 84 -3.26 -18.45 -8.05
CA PHE A 84 -3.91 -19.50 -7.26
C PHE A 84 -5.27 -19.93 -7.81
N LYS A 85 -6.02 -19.04 -8.48
CA LYS A 85 -7.27 -19.40 -9.18
C LYS A 85 -7.05 -20.41 -10.31
N LYS A 86 -5.86 -20.47 -10.91
CA LYS A 86 -5.55 -21.42 -12.00
C LYS A 86 -5.36 -22.86 -11.51
N LYS A 87 -5.40 -23.15 -10.20
CA LYS A 87 -5.19 -24.47 -9.57
C LYS A 87 -3.80 -25.11 -9.79
N GLU A 88 -3.03 -24.66 -10.77
CA GLU A 88 -1.65 -25.09 -11.06
C GLU A 88 -0.59 -24.41 -10.17
N TYR A 89 -0.99 -23.33 -9.49
CA TYR A 89 -0.15 -22.57 -8.57
C TYR A 89 -0.61 -22.82 -7.13
N SER A 90 0.35 -23.10 -6.26
CA SER A 90 0.18 -23.30 -4.83
C SER A 90 1.32 -22.58 -4.09
N PRO A 91 1.22 -22.35 -2.78
CA PRO A 91 2.32 -21.77 -2.00
C PRO A 91 3.64 -22.56 -2.09
N SER A 92 3.56 -23.87 -2.36
CA SER A 92 4.74 -24.72 -2.53
C SER A 92 5.27 -24.76 -3.98
N LYS A 93 4.62 -24.06 -4.92
CA LYS A 93 5.04 -24.03 -6.32
C LYS A 93 6.36 -23.29 -6.42
N ILE A 94 7.34 -23.92 -7.07
CA ILE A 94 8.64 -23.30 -7.34
C ILE A 94 8.48 -22.30 -8.49
N LEU A 95 8.95 -21.08 -8.24
CA LEU A 95 9.15 -20.00 -9.19
C LEU A 95 10.65 -19.76 -9.36
N PHE A 96 11.05 -19.23 -10.51
CA PHE A 96 12.45 -19.00 -10.82
C PHE A 96 12.75 -17.50 -10.78
N ASP A 97 13.51 -17.08 -9.77
CA ASP A 97 14.01 -15.71 -9.61
C ASP A 97 15.36 -15.56 -10.31
N PHE A 98 15.31 -15.23 -11.60
CA PHE A 98 16.48 -14.97 -12.44
C PHE A 98 16.32 -13.65 -13.20
N THR A 99 17.45 -13.02 -13.55
CA THR A 99 17.47 -11.88 -14.47
C THR A 99 16.77 -12.26 -15.77
N THR A 100 15.66 -11.58 -16.05
CA THR A 100 14.78 -11.89 -17.18
C THR A 100 14.47 -10.60 -17.92
N ASP A 101 14.70 -10.61 -19.24
CA ASP A 101 14.19 -9.57 -20.14
C ASP A 101 12.76 -9.95 -20.54
N PHE A 102 11.79 -9.12 -20.13
CA PHE A 102 10.39 -9.32 -20.48
C PHE A 102 10.02 -8.72 -21.86
N GLY A 103 11.00 -8.26 -22.61
CA GLY A 103 10.86 -7.65 -23.93
C GLY A 103 11.00 -6.12 -23.87
N GLY A 104 11.45 -5.53 -24.98
CA GLY A 104 11.63 -4.07 -25.10
C GLY A 104 12.73 -3.50 -24.20
N GLY A 105 13.65 -4.34 -23.70
CA GLY A 105 14.70 -3.95 -22.76
C GLY A 105 14.21 -3.79 -21.33
N TYR A 106 13.03 -4.30 -20.97
CA TYR A 106 12.51 -4.26 -19.61
C TYR A 106 13.08 -5.42 -18.78
N ILE A 107 14.11 -5.12 -18.01
CA ILE A 107 14.81 -6.05 -17.11
C ILE A 107 14.61 -5.55 -15.67
N PRO A 108 13.55 -5.97 -14.97
CA PRO A 108 13.35 -5.59 -13.58
C PRO A 108 14.35 -6.30 -12.65
N HIS A 109 14.72 -5.62 -11.57
CA HIS A 109 15.62 -6.15 -10.55
C HIS A 109 14.92 -6.29 -9.19
N ASN A 110 15.39 -7.24 -8.38
CA ASN A 110 14.99 -7.34 -6.98
C ASN A 110 15.47 -6.13 -6.17
N TYR A 111 14.84 -5.91 -5.02
CA TYR A 111 15.17 -4.76 -4.16
C TYR A 111 16.64 -4.76 -3.69
N ASP A 112 17.27 -5.93 -3.63
CA ASP A 112 18.66 -6.15 -3.24
C ASP A 112 19.62 -6.26 -4.44
N ASN A 113 19.10 -6.14 -5.66
CA ASN A 113 19.83 -6.33 -6.93
C ASN A 113 20.49 -7.72 -7.09
N THR A 114 19.95 -8.75 -6.44
CA THR A 114 20.44 -10.14 -6.56
C THR A 114 19.38 -11.07 -7.17
N THR A 115 19.79 -12.32 -7.45
CA THR A 115 18.89 -13.39 -7.89
C THR A 115 18.96 -14.52 -6.88
N HIS A 116 17.81 -15.06 -6.50
CA HIS A 116 17.71 -16.14 -5.50
C HIS A 116 17.53 -17.51 -6.13
N GLY A 117 17.35 -17.58 -7.46
CA GLY A 117 17.11 -18.83 -8.17
C GLY A 117 15.75 -19.44 -7.84
N PRO A 118 15.64 -20.76 -7.65
CA PRO A 118 14.38 -21.41 -7.32
C PRO A 118 13.85 -20.96 -5.94
N VAL A 119 12.69 -20.30 -5.92
CA VAL A 119 12.00 -19.82 -4.71
C VAL A 119 10.58 -20.37 -4.65
N THR A 120 10.03 -20.52 -3.45
CA THR A 120 8.59 -20.82 -3.29
C THR A 120 7.76 -19.55 -3.53
N MET A 121 6.54 -19.76 -3.99
CA MET A 121 5.56 -18.69 -4.23
C MET A 121 5.09 -18.00 -2.96
#